data_AF-T2JX47-F1
#
_entry.id   AF-T2JX47-F1
#
_cell.length_a   1.000
_cell.length_b   1.000
_cell.length_c   1.000
_cell.angle_alpha   90.00
_cell.angle_beta   90.00
_cell.angle_gamma   90.00
#
_symmetry.space_group_name_H-M   'P 1'
#
loop_
_entity.id
_entity.type
_entity.pdbx_description
1 polymer ?
#
loop_
_entity_poly.entity_id
_entity_poly.type
_entity_poly.pdbx_seq_one_letter_code
_entity_poly.pdbx_strand_id
1 'polypeptide(L)'
;MILAWASLGVAAQKLKDLQLDDETANSLLLELETATNLAKAFNDTWHSIHWNTSRKSTKVRVTITLRKMAEMILDHLEESVNLFDQLCDEQSRFPTIPLTDDWLEIRSSLRRGKAEFERTQGKFIEPLPLLKYLEEEQNK
;
A
#
# COMPACT_ATOMS: atom_id res chain seq x y z
N MET A 1 13.86 2.95 10.49
CA MET A 1 13.18 2.64 9.21
C MET A 1 11.70 2.63 9.52
N ILE A 2 10.94 3.58 8.98
CA ILE A 2 9.47 3.57 9.11
C ILE A 2 9.00 2.45 8.19
N LEU A 3 8.18 1.52 8.67
CA LEU A 3 7.64 0.44 7.85
C LEU A 3 6.38 0.94 7.14
N ALA A 4 6.15 0.55 5.89
CA ALA A 4 5.00 1.01 5.09
C ALA A 4 3.67 0.90 5.87
N TRP A 5 3.46 -0.22 6.58
CA TRP A 5 2.27 -0.43 7.41
C TRP A 5 2.08 0.61 8.52
N ALA A 6 3.16 1.16 9.09
CA ALA A 6 3.04 2.13 10.17
C ALA A 6 2.50 3.47 9.65
N SER A 7 2.97 3.92 8.48
CA SER A 7 2.46 5.13 7.84
C SER A 7 1.01 4.96 7.39
N LEU A 8 0.67 3.82 6.79
CA LEU A 8 -0.70 3.54 6.35
C LEU A 8 -1.67 3.41 7.53
N GLY A 9 -1.23 2.80 8.64
CA GLY A 9 -2.02 2.69 9.85
C GLY A 9 -2.33 4.04 10.49
N VAL A 10 -1.40 5.00 10.42
CA VAL A 10 -1.67 6.39 10.86
C VAL A 10 -2.75 7.04 9.98
N ALA A 11 -2.67 6.87 8.66
CA ALA A 11 -3.69 7.40 7.75
C ALA A 11 -5.07 6.79 8.04
N ALA A 12 -5.15 5.46 8.21
CA ALA A 12 -6.38 4.76 8.55
C ALA A 12 -6.97 5.23 9.88
N GLN A 13 -6.15 5.33 10.93
CA GLN A 13 -6.61 5.75 12.26
C GLN A 13 -7.17 7.18 12.22
N LYS A 14 -6.45 8.10 11.56
CA LYS A 14 -6.89 9.49 11.42
C LYS A 14 -8.21 9.60 10.66
N LEU A 15 -8.35 8.87 9.55
CA LEU A 15 -9.59 8.86 8.78
C LEU A 15 -10.76 8.30 9.60
N LYS A 16 -10.51 7.24 10.37
CA LYS A 16 -11.49 6.64 11.28
C LYS A 16 -11.95 7.59 12.38
N ASP A 17 -11.02 8.38 12.93
CA ASP A 17 -11.31 9.34 14.00
C ASP A 17 -12.22 10.49 13.53
N LEU A 18 -12.28 10.76 12.22
CA LEU A 18 -13.17 11.77 11.64
C LEU A 18 -14.66 11.33 11.62
N GLN A 19 -14.95 10.04 11.81
CA GLN A 19 -16.31 9.48 11.91
C GLN A 19 -17.27 9.99 10.82
N LEU A 20 -16.83 9.95 9.57
CA LEU A 20 -17.59 10.47 8.43
C LEU A 20 -18.65 9.46 7.98
N ASP A 21 -19.86 9.96 7.74
CA ASP A 21 -20.92 9.21 7.07
C ASP A 21 -20.86 9.49 5.55
N ASP A 22 -19.73 9.08 4.95
CA ASP A 22 -19.44 9.27 3.53
C ASP A 22 -18.94 7.96 2.92
N GLU A 23 -19.51 7.55 1.78
CA GLU A 23 -19.23 6.24 1.15
C GLU A 23 -17.78 6.16 0.65
N THR A 24 -17.27 7.24 0.05
CA THR A 24 -15.91 7.32 -0.48
C THR A 24 -14.89 7.28 0.66
N ALA A 25 -15.14 8.03 1.75
CA ALA A 25 -14.29 8.01 2.94
C ALA A 25 -14.29 6.63 3.62
N ASN A 26 -15.44 5.96 3.72
CA ASN A 26 -15.53 4.62 4.30
C ASN A 26 -14.82 3.56 3.43
N SER A 27 -14.92 3.68 2.11
CA SER A 27 -14.19 2.82 1.16
C SER A 27 -12.69 3.05 1.28
N LEU A 28 -12.25 4.31 1.35
CA LEU A 28 -10.85 4.67 1.57
C LEU A 28 -10.32 4.10 2.88
N LEU A 29 -11.10 4.15 3.96
CA LEU A 29 -10.73 3.57 5.24
C LEU A 29 -10.51 2.05 5.13
N LEU A 30 -11.41 1.33 4.45
CA LEU A 30 -11.27 -0.10 4.23
C LEU A 30 -10.00 -0.44 3.44
N GLU A 31 -9.73 0.29 2.37
CA GLU A 31 -8.54 0.11 1.53
C GLU A 31 -7.25 0.36 2.33
N LEU A 32 -7.20 1.43 3.13
CA LEU A 32 -6.08 1.74 4.00
C LEU A 32 -5.86 0.70 5.11
N GLU A 33 -6.91 0.24 5.77
CA GLU A 33 -6.83 -0.82 6.80
C GLU A 33 -6.35 -2.14 6.17
N THR A 34 -6.83 -2.48 4.97
CA THR A 34 -6.44 -3.69 4.25
C THR A 34 -4.98 -3.63 3.81
N ALA A 35 -4.55 -2.54 3.18
CA ALA A 35 -3.17 -2.31 2.80
C ALA A 35 -2.22 -2.36 4.02
N THR A 36 -2.64 -1.77 5.14
CA THR A 36 -1.89 -1.80 6.41
C THR A 36 -1.70 -3.22 6.92
N ASN A 37 -2.78 -4.00 6.98
CA ASN A 37 -2.76 -5.38 7.47
C ASN A 37 -1.94 -6.30 6.56
N LEU A 38 -2.06 -6.14 5.24
CA LEU A 38 -1.25 -6.88 4.28
C LEU A 38 0.24 -6.52 4.39
N ALA A 39 0.57 -5.23 4.52
CA ALA A 39 1.96 -4.80 4.69
C ALA A 39 2.58 -5.31 6.00
N LYS A 40 1.78 -5.44 7.06
CA LYS A 40 2.20 -6.10 8.30
C LYS A 40 2.40 -7.61 8.11
N ALA A 41 1.45 -8.30 7.48
CA ALA A 41 1.54 -9.74 7.19
C ALA A 41 2.72 -10.08 6.28
N PHE A 42 3.04 -9.22 5.31
CA PHE A 42 4.25 -9.32 4.48
C PHE A 42 5.49 -9.31 5.37
N ASN A 43 5.58 -8.34 6.29
CA ASN A 43 6.72 -8.21 7.19
C ASN A 43 6.87 -9.46 8.08
N ASP A 44 5.78 -9.96 8.64
CA ASP A 44 5.79 -11.16 9.47
C ASP A 44 6.22 -12.40 8.65
N THR A 45 5.73 -12.51 7.42
CA THR A 45 6.12 -13.58 6.49
C THR A 45 7.61 -13.52 6.13
N TRP A 46 8.16 -12.32 5.87
CA TRP A 46 9.57 -12.12 5.58
C TRP A 46 10.47 -12.57 6.74
N HIS A 47 10.04 -12.31 7.99
CA HIS A 47 10.78 -12.67 9.19
C HIS A 47 10.55 -14.12 9.65
N SER A 48 9.59 -14.83 9.06
CA SER A 48 9.31 -16.24 9.38
C SER A 48 10.40 -17.22 8.91
N ILE A 49 11.35 -16.76 8.08
CA ILE A 49 12.39 -17.61 7.47
C ILE A 49 13.79 -17.06 7.76
N HIS A 50 14.71 -17.97 8.09
CA HIS A 50 16.14 -17.65 8.14
C HIS A 50 16.72 -17.72 6.73
N TRP A 51 16.79 -16.58 6.04
CA TRP A 51 17.20 -16.49 4.63
C TRP A 51 18.57 -17.09 4.31
N ASN A 52 19.53 -17.05 5.24
CA ASN A 52 20.88 -17.57 5.00
C ASN A 52 20.97 -19.10 5.14
N THR A 53 20.18 -19.68 6.03
CA THR A 53 20.30 -21.10 6.42
C THR A 53 19.20 -21.99 5.82
N SER A 54 18.10 -21.39 5.36
CA SER A 54 16.97 -22.15 4.83
C SER A 54 17.28 -22.82 3.49
N ARG A 55 16.57 -23.92 3.20
CA ARG A 55 16.68 -24.64 1.92
C ARG A 55 16.16 -23.77 0.77
N LYS A 56 16.75 -23.94 -0.43
CA LYS A 56 16.34 -23.21 -1.65
C LYS A 56 14.83 -23.31 -1.93
N SER A 57 14.25 -24.51 -1.81
CA SER A 57 12.81 -24.72 -2.03
C SER A 57 11.92 -23.96 -1.05
N THR A 58 12.33 -23.83 0.22
CA THR A 58 11.62 -23.02 1.22
C THR A 58 11.69 -21.55 0.86
N LYS A 59 12.87 -21.04 0.49
CA LYS A 59 13.03 -19.64 0.06
C LYS A 59 12.13 -19.32 -1.13
N VAL A 60 12.12 -20.16 -2.16
CA VAL A 60 11.27 -20.00 -3.35
C VAL A 60 9.78 -19.93 -2.98
N ARG A 61 9.30 -20.85 -2.15
CA ARG A 61 7.90 -20.84 -1.70
C ARG A 61 7.53 -19.55 -0.96
N VAL A 62 8.38 -19.10 -0.04
CA VAL A 62 8.14 -17.86 0.72
C VAL A 62 8.18 -16.65 -0.20
N THR A 63 9.14 -16.58 -1.13
CA THR A 63 9.21 -15.51 -2.14
C THR A 63 7.94 -15.43 -3.00
N ILE A 64 7.36 -16.55 -3.42
CA ILE A 64 6.09 -16.57 -4.17
C ILE A 64 4.96 -15.96 -3.32
N THR A 65 4.87 -16.31 -2.04
CA THR A 65 3.86 -15.73 -1.14
C THR A 65 4.06 -14.23 -0.96
N LEU A 66 5.32 -13.80 -0.74
CA LEU A 66 5.65 -12.38 -0.60
C LEU A 66 5.34 -11.58 -1.87
N ARG A 67 5.58 -12.15 -3.05
CA ARG A 67 5.22 -11.52 -4.33
C ARG A 67 3.72 -11.24 -4.42
N LYS A 68 2.90 -12.26 -4.16
CA LYS A 68 1.43 -12.11 -4.17
C LYS A 68 0.96 -11.07 -3.16
N MET A 69 1.56 -11.06 -1.97
CA MET A 69 1.25 -10.04 -0.96
C MET A 69 1.64 -8.64 -1.45
N ALA A 70 2.80 -8.49 -2.09
CA ALA A 70 3.24 -7.19 -2.63
C ALA A 70 2.29 -6.68 -3.73
N GLU A 71 1.86 -7.56 -4.64
CA GLU A 71 0.85 -7.24 -5.67
C GLU A 71 -0.46 -6.75 -5.02
N MET A 72 -1.00 -7.50 -4.06
CA MET A 72 -2.22 -7.09 -3.35
C MET A 72 -2.05 -5.76 -2.60
N ILE A 73 -0.91 -5.53 -1.93
CA ILE A 73 -0.65 -4.26 -1.24
C ILE A 73 -0.63 -3.11 -2.25
N LEU A 74 -0.04 -3.30 -3.44
CA LEU A 74 -0.02 -2.28 -4.47
C LEU A 74 -1.44 -1.94 -4.94
N ASP A 75 -2.27 -2.94 -5.23
CA ASP A 75 -3.64 -2.73 -5.68
C ASP A 75 -4.44 -1.86 -4.68
N HIS A 76 -4.40 -2.21 -3.39
CA HIS A 76 -5.07 -1.46 -2.33
C HIS A 76 -4.46 -0.06 -2.12
N LEU A 77 -3.16 0.12 -2.34
CA LEU A 77 -2.50 1.43 -2.27
C LEU A 77 -2.88 2.34 -3.43
N GLU A 78 -2.99 1.81 -4.64
CA GLU A 78 -3.43 2.56 -5.81
C GLU A 78 -4.89 2.98 -5.64
N GLU A 79 -5.75 2.07 -5.19
CA GLU A 79 -7.14 2.39 -4.92
C GLU A 79 -7.29 3.40 -3.78
N SER A 80 -6.51 3.29 -2.71
CA SER A 80 -6.48 4.32 -1.65
C SER A 80 -6.12 5.71 -2.18
N VAL A 81 -5.21 5.80 -3.16
CA VAL A 81 -4.86 7.09 -3.78
C VAL A 81 -6.02 7.60 -4.64
N ASN A 82 -6.63 6.74 -5.46
CA ASN A 82 -7.76 7.09 -6.30
C ASN A 82 -8.95 7.59 -5.47
N LEU A 83 -9.31 6.87 -4.40
CA LEU A 83 -10.40 7.24 -3.51
C LEU A 83 -10.12 8.54 -2.74
N PHE A 84 -8.87 8.79 -2.34
CA PHE A 84 -8.51 10.06 -1.71
C PHE A 84 -8.66 11.25 -2.67
N ASP A 85 -8.25 11.08 -3.93
CA ASP A 85 -8.41 12.10 -4.97
C ASP A 85 -9.90 12.30 -5.31
N GLN A 86 -10.69 11.21 -5.40
CA GLN A 86 -12.15 11.28 -5.57
C GLN A 86 -12.83 12.04 -4.43
N LEU A 87 -12.46 11.77 -3.18
CA LEU A 87 -12.98 12.47 -2.01
C LEU A 87 -12.68 13.98 -2.08
N CYS A 88 -11.49 14.35 -2.58
CA CYS A 88 -11.12 15.74 -2.79
C CYS A 88 -11.95 16.41 -3.90
N ASP A 89 -12.24 15.69 -4.99
CA ASP A 89 -13.11 16.15 -6.07
C ASP A 89 -14.57 16.32 -5.60
N GLU A 90 -15.08 15.37 -4.81
CA GLU A 90 -16.41 15.43 -4.20
C GLU A 90 -16.53 16.63 -3.27
N GLN A 91 -15.56 16.83 -2.38
CA GLN A 91 -15.51 17.98 -1.47
C GLN A 91 -15.42 19.32 -2.22
N SER A 92 -14.75 19.36 -3.37
CA SER A 92 -14.66 20.57 -4.20
C SER A 92 -16.00 20.94 -4.85
N ARG A 93 -16.84 19.95 -5.15
CA ARG A 93 -18.17 20.13 -5.73
C ARG A 93 -19.23 20.37 -4.67
N PHE A 94 -19.14 19.63 -3.56
CA PHE A 94 -20.08 19.62 -2.46
C PHE A 94 -19.30 19.65 -1.13
N PRO A 95 -19.08 20.83 -0.53
CA PRO A 95 -18.29 20.95 0.68
C PRO A 95 -19.10 20.48 1.90
N THR A 96 -19.23 19.18 2.06
CA THR A 96 -19.99 18.50 3.12
C THR A 96 -19.09 18.06 4.28
N ILE A 97 -17.79 17.91 4.04
CA ILE A 97 -16.80 17.41 4.99
C ILE A 97 -16.08 18.59 5.68
N PRO A 98 -15.87 18.56 7.00
CA PRO A 98 -15.05 19.56 7.68
C PRO A 98 -13.58 19.54 7.22
N LEU A 99 -13.05 20.69 6.82
CA LEU A 99 -11.64 20.86 6.49
C LEU A 99 -10.82 21.04 7.78
N THR A 100 -10.17 19.95 8.22
CA THR A 100 -9.23 19.93 9.35
C THR A 100 -7.79 19.66 8.89
N ASP A 101 -6.82 19.90 9.76
CA ASP A 101 -5.41 19.59 9.51
C ASP A 101 -5.15 18.07 9.36
N ASP A 102 -6.07 17.22 9.85
CA ASP A 102 -5.96 15.76 9.75
C ASP A 102 -5.91 15.30 8.29
N TRP A 103 -6.58 16.01 7.36
CA TRP A 103 -6.52 15.67 5.93
C TRP A 103 -5.13 15.80 5.33
N LEU A 104 -4.35 16.79 5.78
CA LEU A 104 -2.95 16.95 5.37
C LEU A 104 -2.09 15.80 5.93
N GLU A 105 -2.38 15.38 7.16
CA GLU A 105 -1.69 14.27 7.80
C GLU A 105 -2.02 12.92 7.14
N ILE A 106 -3.29 12.67 6.81
CA ILE A 106 -3.75 11.49 6.07
C ILE A 106 -3.04 11.42 4.71
N ARG A 107 -3.07 12.51 3.93
CA ARG A 107 -2.41 12.58 2.61
C ARG A 107 -0.90 12.34 2.71
N SER A 108 -0.25 12.98 3.68
CA SER A 108 1.19 12.83 3.92
C SER A 108 1.54 11.40 4.31
N SER A 109 0.72 10.76 5.13
CA SER A 109 0.93 9.40 5.62
C SER A 109 0.69 8.36 4.53
N LEU A 110 -0.34 8.52 3.70
CA LEU A 110 -0.57 7.71 2.50
C LEU A 110 0.63 7.80 1.54
N ARG A 111 1.08 9.01 1.22
CA ARG A 111 2.26 9.22 0.35
C ARG A 111 3.52 8.59 0.91
N ARG A 112 3.78 8.75 2.21
CA ARG A 112 4.93 8.13 2.88
C ARG A 112 4.83 6.60 2.87
N GLY A 113 3.63 6.05 3.11
CA GLY A 113 3.35 4.62 3.06
C GLY A 113 3.64 4.04 1.69
N LYS A 114 3.11 4.67 0.62
CA LYS A 114 3.35 4.27 -0.77
C LYS A 114 4.84 4.33 -1.15
N ALA A 115 5.51 5.44 -0.85
CA ALA A 115 6.94 5.59 -1.17
C ALA A 115 7.81 4.54 -0.43
N GLU A 116 7.48 4.21 0.81
CA GLU A 116 8.20 3.17 1.56
C GLU A 116 7.89 1.77 1.03
N PHE A 117 6.64 1.51 0.63
CA PHE A 117 6.26 0.28 -0.06
C PHE A 117 7.12 0.08 -1.32
N GLU A 118 7.17 1.07 -2.22
CA GLU A 118 7.94 1.03 -3.46
C GLU A 118 9.43 0.74 -3.21
N ARG A 119 10.00 1.34 -2.15
CA ARG A 119 11.41 1.13 -1.77
C ARG A 119 11.71 -0.26 -1.21
N THR A 120 10.72 -0.92 -0.63
CA THR A 120 10.90 -2.17 0.13
C THR A 120 10.18 -3.34 -0.52
N GLN A 121 8.87 -3.43 -0.32
CA GLN A 121 7.98 -4.52 -0.72
C GLN A 121 7.71 -4.51 -2.23
N GLY A 122 7.66 -3.34 -2.85
CA GLY A 122 7.44 -3.18 -4.29
C GLY A 122 8.50 -3.86 -5.16
N LYS A 123 9.71 -4.08 -4.62
CA LYS A 123 10.78 -4.84 -5.31
C LYS A 123 10.44 -6.30 -5.59
N PHE A 124 9.42 -6.85 -4.94
CA PHE A 124 8.96 -8.23 -5.16
C PHE A 124 8.03 -8.35 -6.36
N ILE A 125 7.48 -7.24 -6.83
CA ILE A 125 6.67 -7.16 -8.04
C ILE A 125 7.65 -7.23 -9.22
N GLU A 126 7.59 -8.33 -9.95
CA GLU A 126 8.34 -8.44 -11.21
C GLU A 126 7.63 -7.60 -12.29
N PRO A 127 8.38 -6.95 -13.19
CA PRO A 127 7.77 -6.39 -14.40
C PRO A 127 7.01 -7.48 -15.12
N LEU A 128 5.84 -7.14 -15.67
CA LEU A 128 5.07 -8.06 -16.51
C LEU A 128 6.01 -8.71 -17.55
N PRO A 129 5.85 -10.00 -17.87
CA PRO A 129 6.75 -10.71 -18.80
C PRO A 129 6.96 -9.96 -20.13
N LEU A 130 5.95 -9.22 -20.59
CA LEU A 130 6.01 -8.37 -21.77
C LEU A 130 6.92 -7.14 -21.59
N LEU A 131 6.87 -6.46 -20.44
CA LEU A 131 7.75 -5.34 -20.12
C LEU A 131 9.20 -5.80 -20.00
N LYS A 132 9.43 -6.95 -19.35
CA LYS A 132 10.74 -7.57 -19.27
C LYS A 132 11.29 -7.90 -20.67
N TYR A 133 10.46 -8.45 -21.55
CA TYR A 133 10.83 -8.70 -22.95
C TYR A 133 11.17 -7.40 -23.71
N LEU A 134 10.39 -6.34 -23.52
CA LEU A 134 10.62 -5.03 -24.16
C LEU A 134 11.90 -4.34 -23.64
N GLU A 135 12.19 -4.43 -22.35
CA GLU A 135 13.43 -3.93 -21.75
C GLU A 135 14.66 -4.73 -22.20
N GLU A 136 14.52 -6.05 -22.36
CA GLU A 136 15.56 -6.92 -22.91
C GLU A 136 15.81 -6.66 -24.40
N GLU A 137 14.80 -6.23 -25.16
CA GLU A 137 14.94 -5.82 -26.57
C GLU A 137 15.52 -4.41 -26.73
N GLN A 138 15.22 -3.46 -25.83
CA GLN A 138 15.77 -2.10 -25.88
C GLN A 138 17.26 -2.02 -25.46
N ASN A 139 17.75 -3.00 -24.72
CA ASN A 139 19.15 -3.09 -24.27
C ASN A 139 20.03 -3.99 -25.16
N LYS A 140 19.51 -4.46 -26.31
CA LYS A 140 20.28 -5.10 -27.39
C LYS A 140 20.66 -4.10 -28.47
#